data_AF-A0A8J6WXK1-F1
#
_entry.id   AF-A0A8J6WXK1-F1
#
_cell.length_a   1.000
_cell.length_b   1.000
_cell.length_c   1.000
_cell.angle_alpha   90.00
_cell.angle_beta   90.00
_cell.angle_gamma   90.00
#
_symmetry.space_group_name_H-M   'P 1'
#
loop_
_entity.id
_entity.type
_entity.pdbx_description
1 polymer ?
#
loop_
_entity_poly.entity_id
_entity_poly.type
_entity_poly.pdbx_seq_one_letter_code
_entity_poly.pdbx_strand_id
1 'polypeptide(L)'
;MPKQRTRLAPRTPARERQPLSFTLEDITQRDFFVALGIWVILEVLGLVLFPALGLIQPGDRLNGWIATSVPVGVIGAFLVGASSQYINVTVDRADRTNKPLQILLGQAVGWLGLAGVLFPLLVVAVEFFTKTLGKAG
;
A
#
# COMPACT_ATOMS: atom_id res chain seq x y z
N MET A 1 -25.87 -55.14 -37.85
CA MET A 1 -24.69 -54.38 -37.41
C MET A 1 -25.14 -53.03 -36.84
N PRO A 2 -25.01 -52.77 -35.52
CA PRO A 2 -25.49 -51.52 -34.92
C PRO A 2 -24.43 -50.40 -35.01
N LYS A 3 -24.87 -49.20 -35.41
CA LYS A 3 -24.08 -47.97 -35.54
C LYS A 3 -23.77 -47.40 -34.14
N GLN A 4 -22.51 -47.42 -33.73
CA GLN A 4 -22.04 -46.72 -32.52
C GLN A 4 -22.16 -45.20 -32.72
N ARG A 5 -23.02 -44.54 -31.91
CA ARG A 5 -23.04 -43.08 -31.78
C ARG A 5 -21.96 -42.64 -30.80
N THR A 6 -20.88 -42.07 -31.32
CA THR A 6 -19.86 -41.38 -30.53
C THR A 6 -20.51 -40.16 -29.85
N ARG A 7 -20.73 -40.22 -28.53
CA ARG A 7 -21.11 -39.05 -27.74
C ARG A 7 -19.91 -38.10 -27.71
N LEU A 8 -20.05 -36.95 -28.35
CA LEU A 8 -19.14 -35.81 -28.15
C LEU A 8 -19.21 -35.39 -26.69
N ALA A 9 -18.06 -35.39 -26.01
CA ALA A 9 -17.92 -34.85 -24.66
C ALA A 9 -18.36 -33.37 -24.64
N PRO A 10 -18.99 -32.90 -23.55
CA PRO A 10 -19.33 -31.50 -23.41
C PRO A 10 -18.04 -30.67 -23.47
N ARG A 11 -17.99 -29.71 -24.40
CA ARG A 11 -16.96 -28.67 -24.40
C ARG A 11 -17.07 -27.93 -23.07
N THR A 12 -16.08 -28.11 -22.20
CA THR A 12 -15.88 -27.27 -21.02
C THR A 12 -15.95 -25.81 -21.49
N PRO A 13 -16.81 -24.96 -20.92
CA PRO A 13 -16.84 -23.56 -21.30
C PRO A 13 -15.43 -23.01 -21.05
N ALA A 14 -14.83 -22.46 -22.10
CA ALA A 14 -13.58 -21.74 -22.01
C ALA A 14 -13.76 -20.69 -20.91
N ARG A 15 -13.03 -20.82 -19.81
CA ARG A 15 -12.98 -19.84 -18.73
C ARG A 15 -12.63 -18.51 -19.38
N GLU A 16 -13.63 -17.67 -19.57
CA GLU A 16 -13.53 -16.35 -20.18
C GLU A 16 -12.45 -15.62 -19.39
N ARG A 17 -11.29 -15.42 -20.04
CA ARG A 17 -10.19 -14.66 -19.43
C ARG A 17 -10.72 -13.25 -19.29
N GLN A 18 -11.15 -12.88 -18.07
CA GLN A 18 -11.46 -11.50 -17.76
C GLN A 18 -10.30 -10.62 -18.27
N PRO A 19 -10.60 -9.44 -18.84
CA PRO A 19 -9.56 -8.56 -19.36
C PRO A 19 -8.63 -8.19 -18.20
N LEU A 20 -7.34 -8.49 -18.36
CA LEU A 20 -6.28 -8.29 -17.36
C LEU A 20 -6.28 -6.87 -16.78
N SER A 21 -6.70 -5.87 -17.58
CA SER A 21 -6.84 -4.48 -17.14
C SER A 21 -7.80 -4.34 -15.96
N PHE A 22 -9.00 -4.92 -16.07
CA PHE A 22 -10.05 -4.80 -15.05
C PHE A 22 -9.55 -5.30 -13.68
N THR A 23 -8.84 -6.43 -13.67
CA THR A 23 -8.29 -7.00 -12.44
C THR A 23 -7.15 -6.16 -11.85
N LEU A 24 -6.32 -5.53 -12.69
CA LEU A 24 -5.21 -4.68 -12.23
C LEU A 24 -5.72 -3.35 -11.66
N GLU A 25 -6.68 -2.72 -12.32
CA GLU A 25 -7.32 -1.49 -11.84
C GLU A 25 -7.98 -1.72 -10.46
N ASP A 26 -8.70 -2.83 -10.28
CA ASP A 26 -9.32 -3.20 -9.00
C ASP A 26 -8.28 -3.41 -7.89
N ILE A 27 -7.16 -4.07 -8.19
CA ILE A 27 -6.08 -4.30 -7.21
C ILE A 27 -5.43 -2.97 -6.82
N THR A 28 -5.07 -2.13 -7.79
CA THR A 28 -4.44 -0.82 -7.54
C THR A 28 -5.35 0.08 -6.71
N GLN A 29 -6.63 0.15 -7.08
CA GLN A 29 -7.61 0.96 -6.36
C GLN A 29 -7.80 0.44 -4.93
N ARG A 30 -7.90 -0.89 -4.75
CA ARG A 30 -8.01 -1.50 -3.43
C ARG A 30 -6.80 -1.19 -2.56
N ASP A 31 -5.59 -1.39 -3.06
CA ASP A 31 -4.35 -1.15 -2.30
C ASP A 31 -4.19 0.32 -1.93
N PHE A 32 -4.56 1.23 -2.83
CA PHE A 32 -4.63 2.66 -2.55
C PHE A 32 -5.59 2.97 -1.39
N PHE A 33 -6.83 2.47 -1.43
CA PHE A 33 -7.81 2.74 -0.39
C PHE A 33 -7.46 2.09 0.95
N VAL A 34 -6.84 0.90 0.94
CA VAL A 34 -6.32 0.26 2.14
C VAL A 34 -5.20 1.10 2.75
N ALA A 35 -4.23 1.53 1.94
CA ALA A 35 -3.12 2.36 2.40
C ALA A 35 -3.61 3.72 2.94
N LEU A 36 -4.58 4.35 2.25
CA LEU A 36 -5.20 5.59 2.68
C LEU A 36 -5.96 5.40 4.01
N GLY A 37 -6.72 4.31 4.15
CA GLY A 37 -7.44 3.99 5.39
C GLY A 37 -6.48 3.77 6.57
N ILE A 38 -5.38 3.05 6.35
CA ILE A 38 -4.33 2.87 7.36
C ILE A 38 -3.74 4.22 7.75
N TRP A 39 -3.39 5.07 6.77
CA TRP A 39 -2.86 6.41 7.03
C TRP A 39 -3.83 7.24 7.88
N VAL A 40 -5.12 7.31 7.53
CA VAL A 40 -6.13 8.06 8.31
C VAL A 40 -6.22 7.54 9.75
N ILE A 41 -6.20 6.23 9.95
CA ILE A 41 -6.22 5.63 11.30
C ILE A 41 -4.98 6.07 12.08
N LEU A 42 -3.80 6.02 11.46
CA LEU A 42 -2.55 6.44 12.10
C LEU A 42 -2.51 7.93 12.38
N GLU A 43 -3.06 8.76 11.50
CA GLU A 43 -3.21 10.21 11.70
C GLU A 43 -4.04 10.49 12.97
N VAL A 44 -5.20 9.85 13.08
CA VAL A 44 -6.11 10.02 14.22
C VAL A 44 -5.47 9.49 15.51
N LEU A 45 -4.89 8.29 15.49
CA LEU A 45 -4.26 7.72 16.67
C LEU A 45 -3.04 8.55 17.11
N GLY A 46 -2.17 8.87 16.16
CA GLY A 46 -0.88 9.50 16.43
C GLY A 46 -0.96 11.00 16.71
N LEU A 47 -1.70 11.74 15.89
CA LEU A 47 -1.71 13.21 15.93
C LEU A 47 -2.93 13.78 16.67
N VAL A 48 -3.96 12.98 16.93
CA VAL A 48 -5.13 13.42 17.69
C VAL A 48 -5.19 12.74 19.05
N LEU A 49 -5.25 11.41 19.09
CA LEU A 49 -5.48 10.65 20.31
C LEU A 49 -4.28 10.73 21.28
N PHE A 50 -3.05 10.50 20.80
CA PHE A 50 -1.88 10.50 21.69
C PHE A 50 -1.59 11.85 22.34
N PRO A 51 -1.67 13.00 21.64
CA PRO A 51 -1.63 14.31 22.28
C PRO A 51 -2.77 14.54 23.26
N ALA A 52 -4.00 14.14 22.90
CA ALA A 52 -5.17 14.30 23.77
C ALA A 52 -5.07 13.51 25.08
N LEU A 53 -4.44 12.33 25.05
CA LEU A 53 -4.14 11.51 26.22
C LEU A 53 -2.88 11.97 26.99
N GLY A 54 -2.18 12.99 26.50
CA GLY A 54 -0.95 13.49 27.12
C GLY A 54 0.26 12.56 26.98
N LEU A 55 0.19 11.55 26.11
CA LEU A 55 1.29 10.61 25.85
C LEU A 55 2.47 11.30 25.15
N ILE A 56 2.16 12.32 24.34
CA ILE A 56 3.11 13.22 23.71
C ILE A 56 2.65 14.67 23.94
N GLN A 57 3.59 15.63 23.91
CA GLN A 57 3.23 17.06 23.95
C GLN A 57 3.96 17.75 22.80
N PRO A 58 3.39 17.71 21.59
CA PRO A 58 4.01 18.25 20.38
C PRO A 58 4.12 19.78 20.39
N GLY A 59 3.31 20.47 21.21
CA GLY A 59 3.29 21.94 21.28
C GLY A 59 2.94 22.55 19.91
N ASP A 60 3.67 23.58 19.51
CA ASP A 60 3.46 24.29 18.23
C ASP A 60 3.77 23.43 16.99
N ARG A 61 4.50 22.32 17.16
CA ARG A 61 4.91 21.44 16.05
C ARG A 61 3.76 20.59 15.50
N LEU A 62 2.67 20.42 16.26
CA LEU A 62 1.53 19.58 15.87
C LEU A 62 0.91 20.01 14.53
N ASN A 63 0.70 21.32 14.36
CA ASN A 63 0.12 21.86 13.13
C ASN A 63 1.04 21.62 11.92
N GLY A 64 2.36 21.75 12.10
CA GLY A 64 3.33 21.45 11.05
C GLY A 64 3.37 19.96 10.69
N TRP A 65 3.21 19.07 11.67
CA TRP A 65 3.13 17.63 11.43
C TRP A 65 1.88 17.24 10.67
N ILE A 66 0.70 17.76 11.05
CA ILE A 66 -0.55 17.51 10.32
C ILE A 66 -0.45 18.06 8.89
N ALA A 67 0.02 19.30 8.73
CA ALA A 67 0.17 19.94 7.42
C ALA A 67 1.12 19.17 6.49
N THR A 68 2.15 18.53 7.03
CA THR A 68 3.07 17.68 6.28
C THR A 68 2.53 16.26 6.07
N SER A 69 1.81 15.72 7.05
CA SER A 69 1.29 14.36 7.04
C SER A 69 0.23 14.15 5.97
N VAL A 70 -0.64 15.13 5.75
CA VAL A 70 -1.67 15.06 4.71
C VAL A 70 -1.08 14.82 3.31
N PRO A 71 -0.20 15.67 2.76
CA PRO A 71 0.37 15.42 1.45
C PRO A 71 1.24 14.16 1.42
N VAL A 72 2.02 13.89 2.47
CA VAL A 72 2.90 12.71 2.54
C VAL A 72 2.12 11.40 2.57
N GLY A 73 1.02 11.33 3.33
CA GLY A 73 0.15 10.18 3.42
C GLY A 73 -0.60 9.89 2.13
N VAL A 74 -1.16 10.93 1.50
CA VAL A 74 -1.85 10.80 0.20
C VAL A 74 -0.90 10.36 -0.90
N ILE A 75 0.27 11.01 -1.01
CA ILE A 75 1.31 10.60 -1.97
C ILE A 75 1.78 9.18 -1.65
N GLY A 76 1.96 8.84 -0.38
CA GLY A 76 2.36 7.52 0.07
C GLY A 76 1.38 6.43 -0.36
N ALA A 77 0.09 6.63 -0.12
CA ALA A 77 -0.97 5.70 -0.54
C ALA A 77 -1.00 5.52 -2.07
N PHE A 78 -0.79 6.60 -2.82
CA PHE A 78 -0.70 6.52 -4.28
C PHE A 78 0.51 5.70 -4.73
N LEU A 79 1.68 5.89 -4.12
CA LEU A 79 2.89 5.11 -4.42
C LEU A 79 2.72 3.62 -4.10
N VAL A 80 2.00 3.27 -3.03
CA VAL A 80 1.67 1.87 -2.71
C VAL A 80 0.84 1.26 -3.83
N GLY A 81 -0.25 1.91 -4.26
CA GLY A 81 -1.09 1.42 -5.36
C GLY A 81 -0.31 1.30 -6.69
N ALA A 82 0.50 2.30 -7.02
CA ALA A 82 1.33 2.30 -8.22
C ALA A 82 2.40 1.19 -8.19
N SER A 83 3.02 0.95 -7.04
CA SER A 83 3.96 -0.15 -6.81
C SER A 83 3.31 -1.51 -7.06
N SER A 84 2.12 -1.76 -6.47
CA SER A 84 1.39 -3.01 -6.68
C SER A 84 1.05 -3.24 -8.15
N GLN A 85 0.61 -2.19 -8.86
CA GLN A 85 0.35 -2.27 -10.30
C GLN A 85 1.62 -2.64 -11.07
N TYR A 86 2.71 -1.94 -10.78
CA TYR A 86 3.98 -2.11 -11.49
C TYR A 86 4.56 -3.51 -11.29
N ILE A 87 4.52 -4.04 -10.07
CA ILE A 87 4.97 -5.41 -9.76
C ILE A 87 4.10 -6.43 -10.50
N ASN A 88 2.77 -6.31 -10.48
CA ASN A 88 1.88 -7.26 -11.15
C ASN A 88 2.08 -7.27 -12.67
N VAL A 89 2.19 -6.09 -13.29
CA VAL A 89 2.48 -5.97 -14.73
C VAL A 89 3.85 -6.57 -15.07
N THR A 90 4.85 -6.35 -14.23
CA THR A 90 6.21 -6.90 -14.40
C THR A 90 6.21 -8.42 -14.29
N VAL A 91 5.48 -8.99 -13.33
CA VAL A 91 5.41 -10.43 -13.14
C VAL A 91 4.80 -11.12 -14.36
N ASP A 92 3.78 -10.52 -14.97
CA ASP A 92 3.06 -11.05 -16.14
C ASP A 92 3.76 -10.80 -17.47
N ARG A 93 4.50 -9.69 -17.64
CA ARG A 93 5.05 -9.26 -18.93
C ARG A 93 6.58 -9.34 -19.06
N ALA A 94 7.34 -9.47 -17.98
CA ALA A 94 8.79 -9.34 -18.07
C ALA A 94 9.48 -10.62 -18.55
N ASP A 95 10.31 -10.47 -19.59
CA ASP A 95 11.32 -11.46 -20.00
C ASP A 95 12.29 -11.77 -18.85
N ARG A 96 12.72 -13.05 -18.78
CA ARG A 96 13.50 -13.61 -17.65
C ARG A 96 14.75 -12.82 -17.27
N THR A 97 15.33 -12.05 -18.20
CA THR A 97 16.62 -11.37 -18.01
C THR A 97 16.52 -10.10 -17.14
N ASN A 98 15.46 -9.30 -17.27
CA ASN A 98 15.34 -8.01 -16.56
C ASN A 98 14.30 -8.01 -15.43
N LYS A 99 13.60 -9.14 -15.26
CA LYS A 99 12.57 -9.35 -14.24
C LYS A 99 12.99 -8.96 -12.80
N PRO A 100 14.19 -9.32 -12.28
CA PRO A 100 14.52 -9.00 -10.88
C PRO A 100 14.72 -7.50 -10.64
N LEU A 101 15.30 -6.77 -11.60
CA LEU A 101 15.56 -5.34 -11.45
C LEU A 101 14.25 -4.52 -11.49
N GLN A 102 13.32 -4.90 -12.36
CA GLN A 102 11.99 -4.28 -12.39
C GLN A 102 11.20 -4.57 -11.11
N ILE A 103 11.24 -5.80 -10.60
CA ILE A 103 10.60 -6.11 -9.30
C ILE A 103 11.20 -5.27 -8.18
N LEU A 104 12.53 -5.10 -8.14
CA LEU A 104 13.22 -4.29 -7.14
C LEU A 104 12.78 -2.82 -7.19
N LEU A 105 12.66 -2.23 -8.40
CA LEU A 105 12.16 -0.86 -8.56
C LEU A 105 10.73 -0.71 -8.06
N GLY A 106 9.86 -1.67 -8.39
CA GLY A 106 8.49 -1.71 -7.88
C GLY A 106 8.47 -1.74 -6.35
N GLN A 107 9.23 -2.65 -5.76
CA GLN A 107 9.34 -2.75 -4.31
C GLN A 107 9.86 -1.45 -3.68
N ALA A 108 10.92 -0.85 -4.23
CA ALA A 108 11.47 0.40 -3.72
C ALA A 108 10.42 1.52 -3.68
N VAL A 109 9.60 1.64 -4.73
CA VAL A 109 8.45 2.56 -4.76
C VAL A 109 7.44 2.22 -3.67
N GLY A 110 7.14 0.94 -3.47
CA GLY A 110 6.25 0.47 -2.40
C GLY A 110 6.76 0.81 -0.99
N TRP A 111 8.06 0.65 -0.74
CA TRP A 111 8.70 1.03 0.54
C TRP A 111 8.62 2.54 0.80
N LEU A 112 8.85 3.36 -0.23
CA LEU A 112 8.69 4.81 -0.12
C LEU A 112 7.22 5.19 0.15
N GLY A 113 6.29 4.53 -0.52
CA GLY A 113 4.85 4.70 -0.28
C GLY A 113 4.46 4.35 1.16
N LEU A 114 4.96 3.23 1.65
CA LEU A 114 4.74 2.78 3.02
C LEU A 114 5.33 3.75 4.05
N ALA A 115 6.53 4.28 3.81
CA ALA A 115 7.13 5.29 4.68
C ALA A 115 6.26 6.55 4.78
N GLY A 116 5.63 6.96 3.67
CA GLY A 116 4.68 8.07 3.66
C GLY A 116 3.40 7.77 4.45
N VAL A 117 2.81 6.59 4.26
CA VAL A 117 1.61 6.14 5.01
C VAL A 117 1.89 6.05 6.51
N LEU A 118 3.09 5.63 6.90
CA LEU A 118 3.51 5.49 8.30
C LEU A 118 4.04 6.80 8.91
N PHE A 119 4.09 7.90 8.16
CA PHE A 119 4.63 9.18 8.65
C PHE A 119 4.04 9.64 10.00
N PRO A 120 2.70 9.63 10.24
CA PRO A 120 2.15 10.02 11.54
C PRO A 120 2.73 9.20 12.70
N LEU A 121 2.90 7.89 12.49
CA LEU A 121 3.45 7.00 13.48
C LEU A 121 4.93 7.29 13.73
N LEU A 122 5.70 7.57 12.69
CA LEU A 122 7.13 7.88 12.79
C LEU A 122 7.39 9.14 13.62
N VAL A 123 6.68 10.24 13.34
CA VAL A 123 6.89 11.51 14.08
C VAL A 123 6.49 11.37 15.54
N VAL A 124 5.42 10.64 15.82
CA VAL A 124 4.95 10.35 17.17
C VAL A 124 5.93 9.46 17.92
N ALA A 125 6.44 8.40 17.28
CA ALA A 125 7.44 7.53 17.88
C ALA A 125 8.72 8.32 18.23
N VAL A 126 9.20 9.17 17.31
CA VAL A 126 10.38 10.03 17.55
C VAL A 126 10.14 10.95 18.75
N GLU A 127 9.00 11.62 18.82
CA GLU A 127 8.67 12.50 19.96
C GLU A 127 8.57 11.72 21.28
N PHE A 128 7.98 10.51 21.25
CA PHE A 128 7.89 9.65 22.43
C PHE A 128 9.28 9.19 22.91
N PHE A 129 10.14 8.73 22.01
CA PHE A 129 11.48 8.27 22.34
C PHE A 129 12.38 9.40 22.81
N THR A 130 12.33 10.57 22.18
CA THR A 130 13.13 11.73 22.63
C THR A 130 12.72 12.20 24.02
N LYS A 131 11.43 12.15 24.37
CA LYS A 131 10.97 12.47 25.73
C LYS A 131 11.31 11.43 26.78
N THR A 132 11.31 10.15 26.43
CA THR A 132 11.58 9.06 27.38
C THR A 132 13.08 8.88 27.62
N LEU A 133 13.90 8.87 26.56
CA LEU A 133 15.37 8.78 26.66
C LEU A 133 15.98 10.06 27.22
N GLY A 134 15.46 11.24 26.86
CA GLY A 134 15.96 12.53 27.34
C GLY A 134 15.69 12.81 28.83
N LYS A 135 14.81 12.03 29.48
CA LYS A 135 14.55 12.11 30.94
C LYS A 135 15.38 11.12 31.76
N ALA A 136 16.10 10.21 31.11
CA ALA A 136 16.85 9.13 31.76
C ALA A 136 18.36 9.40 31.89
N GLY A 137 18.83 10.59 31.50
CA GLY A 137 20.20 11.09 31.73
C GLY A 137 20.18 12.38 32.53
#